data_AF-A0A9C9Q481-F1
#
_entry.id   AF-A0A9C9Q481-F1
#
_cell.length_a   1.000
_cell.length_b   1.000
_cell.length_c   1.000
_cell.angle_alpha   90.00
_cell.angle_beta   90.00
_cell.angle_gamma   90.00
#
_symmetry.space_group_name_H-M   'P 1'
#
loop_
_entity.id
_entity.type
_entity.pdbx_description
1 polymer ?
#
loop_
_entity_poly.entity_id
_entity_poly.type
_entity_poly.pdbx_seq_one_letter_code
_entity_poly.pdbx_strand_id
1 'polypeptide(L)'
;MKASRRAKRMSRHHARTKKGAALNMVSLMDIFTILVFFLLISSSSVKDLPNAKQIQLPESTAEQLPKETVVIMVSDRDIVVQGRKVADVQSVMKSADGEIKALKEELVRLAGRELSQAPQVDGKPVIR
;
A
#
# COMPACT_ATOMS: atom_id res chain seq x y z
N MET A 1 -75.53 -13.46 -48.33
CA MET A 1 -74.37 -14.33 -48.66
C MET A 1 -73.87 -15.00 -47.39
N LYS A 2 -73.83 -16.35 -47.32
CA LYS A 2 -73.36 -17.06 -46.13
C LYS A 2 -71.83 -17.04 -46.10
N ALA A 3 -71.24 -16.53 -45.02
CA ALA A 3 -69.78 -16.50 -44.87
C ALA A 3 -69.19 -17.92 -44.96
N SER A 4 -68.08 -18.07 -45.70
CA SER A 4 -67.41 -19.36 -45.86
C SER A 4 -66.96 -19.91 -44.50
N ARG A 5 -66.92 -21.24 -44.35
CA ARG A 5 -66.46 -21.90 -43.12
C ARG A 5 -65.07 -21.43 -42.69
N ARG A 6 -64.20 -21.14 -43.66
CA ARG A 6 -62.86 -20.58 -43.44
C ARG A 6 -62.91 -19.15 -42.90
N ALA A 7 -63.75 -18.27 -43.47
CA ALA A 7 -63.93 -16.91 -42.98
C ALA A 7 -64.47 -16.90 -41.54
N LYS A 8 -65.42 -17.78 -41.22
CA LYS A 8 -65.96 -17.93 -39.86
C LYS A 8 -64.92 -18.48 -38.87
N ARG A 9 -63.96 -19.29 -39.32
CA ARG A 9 -62.84 -19.77 -38.48
C ARG A 9 -61.83 -18.64 -38.22
N MET A 10 -61.48 -17.89 -39.26
CA MET A 10 -60.55 -16.76 -39.14
C MET A 10 -61.10 -15.67 -38.23
N SER A 11 -62.38 -15.32 -38.34
CA SER A 11 -63.00 -14.31 -37.47
C SER A 11 -63.00 -14.73 -35.99
N ARG A 12 -63.26 -16.01 -35.70
CA ARG A 12 -63.18 -16.57 -34.34
C ARG A 12 -61.75 -16.55 -33.79
N HIS A 13 -60.77 -16.87 -34.63
CA HIS A 13 -59.36 -16.83 -34.23
C HIS A 13 -58.94 -15.39 -33.89
N HIS A 14 -59.23 -14.43 -34.76
CA HIS A 14 -58.91 -13.02 -34.51
C HIS A 14 -59.66 -12.45 -33.30
N ALA A 15 -60.90 -12.86 -33.04
CA ALA A 15 -61.64 -12.46 -31.84
C ALA A 15 -61.00 -12.98 -30.54
N ARG A 16 -60.32 -14.14 -30.58
CA ARG A 16 -59.54 -14.66 -29.46
C ARG A 16 -58.22 -13.91 -29.27
N THR A 17 -57.52 -13.59 -30.37
CA THR A 17 -56.23 -12.87 -30.31
C THR A 17 -56.39 -11.38 -29.99
N LYS A 18 -57.54 -10.77 -30.31
CA LYS A 18 -57.84 -9.36 -29.97
C LYS A 18 -58.22 -9.13 -28.50
N LYS A 19 -58.55 -10.19 -27.74
CA LYS A 19 -58.61 -10.09 -26.28
C LYS A 19 -57.16 -10.04 -25.81
N GLY A 20 -56.65 -8.82 -25.65
CA GLY A 20 -55.26 -8.51 -25.35
C GLY A 20 -54.68 -9.45 -24.30
N ALA A 21 -53.39 -9.75 -24.45
CA ALA A 21 -52.62 -10.54 -23.49
C ALA A 21 -52.74 -9.90 -22.10
N ALA A 22 -53.73 -10.36 -21.32
CA ALA A 22 -53.81 -10.03 -19.91
C ALA A 22 -52.54 -10.60 -19.28
N LEU A 23 -51.67 -9.73 -18.82
CA LEU A 23 -50.50 -10.16 -18.06
C LEU A 23 -51.02 -11.00 -16.89
N ASN A 24 -50.45 -12.19 -16.71
CA ASN A 24 -50.84 -13.05 -15.61
C ASN A 24 -50.41 -12.36 -14.31
N MET A 25 -51.39 -11.87 -13.54
CA MET A 25 -51.15 -11.13 -12.29
C MET A 25 -50.34 -11.97 -11.30
N VAL A 26 -50.50 -13.31 -11.32
CA VAL A 26 -49.71 -14.25 -10.52
C VAL A 26 -48.24 -14.24 -10.94
N SER A 27 -47.97 -14.32 -12.25
CA SER A 27 -46.59 -14.27 -12.77
C SER A 27 -45.94 -12.90 -12.59
N LEU A 28 -46.72 -11.82 -12.67
CA LEU A 28 -46.23 -10.46 -12.49
C LEU A 28 -45.81 -10.20 -11.02
N MET A 29 -46.62 -10.67 -10.07
CA MET A 29 -46.32 -10.59 -8.65
C MET A 29 -45.00 -11.31 -8.33
N ASP A 30 -44.82 -12.51 -8.89
CA ASP A 30 -43.64 -13.35 -8.67
C ASP A 30 -42.34 -12.68 -9.18
N ILE A 31 -42.38 -12.12 -10.39
CA ILE A 31 -41.24 -11.37 -10.97
C ILE A 31 -40.92 -10.11 -10.14
N PHE A 32 -41.92 -9.40 -9.62
CA PHE A 32 -41.64 -8.26 -8.75
C PHE A 32 -41.07 -8.69 -7.41
N THR A 33 -41.55 -9.78 -6.82
CA THR A 33 -41.03 -10.28 -5.54
C THR A 33 -39.59 -10.77 -5.64
N ILE A 34 -39.20 -11.46 -6.71
CA ILE A 34 -37.80 -11.90 -6.89
C ILE A 34 -36.85 -10.71 -7.04
N LEU A 35 -37.27 -9.65 -7.75
CA LEU A 35 -36.46 -8.45 -7.91
C LEU A 35 -36.32 -7.67 -6.60
N VAL A 36 -37.38 -7.54 -5.81
CA VAL A 36 -37.32 -6.86 -4.51
C VAL A 36 -36.44 -7.63 -3.52
N PHE A 37 -36.56 -8.96 -3.46
CA PHE A 37 -35.68 -9.78 -2.62
C PHE A 37 -34.23 -9.72 -3.09
N PHE A 38 -33.99 -9.78 -4.40
CA PHE A 38 -32.66 -9.60 -4.97
C PHE A 38 -32.07 -8.24 -4.58
N LEU A 39 -32.83 -7.16 -4.72
CA LEU A 39 -32.40 -5.82 -4.35
C LEU A 39 -32.15 -5.70 -2.83
N LEU A 40 -33.02 -6.29 -1.99
CA LEU A 40 -32.87 -6.28 -0.54
C LEU A 40 -31.59 -7.02 -0.08
N ILE A 41 -31.28 -8.17 -0.69
CA ILE A 41 -30.06 -8.93 -0.40
C ILE A 41 -28.83 -8.19 -0.94
N SER A 42 -28.92 -7.65 -2.16
CA SER A 42 -27.81 -6.95 -2.80
C SER A 42 -27.49 -5.61 -2.11
N SER A 43 -28.49 -4.87 -1.61
CA SER A 43 -28.28 -3.60 -0.93
C SER A 43 -27.67 -3.73 0.47
N SER A 44 -27.79 -4.91 1.10
CA SER A 44 -27.14 -5.21 2.39
C SER A 44 -25.60 -5.28 2.28
N SER A 45 -25.07 -5.33 1.05
CA SER A 45 -23.62 -5.41 0.80
C SER A 45 -22.90 -4.06 0.75
N VAL A 46 -23.61 -2.94 0.87
CA VAL A 46 -22.98 -1.64 1.16
C VAL A 46 -22.68 -1.62 2.65
N LYS A 47 -21.64 -2.37 3.05
CA LYS A 47 -20.96 -2.11 4.30
C LYS A 47 -20.57 -0.65 4.26
N ASP A 48 -21.16 0.15 5.13
CA ASP A 48 -20.73 1.52 5.39
C ASP A 48 -19.21 1.53 5.37
N LEU A 49 -18.62 2.22 4.39
CA LEU A 49 -17.19 2.51 4.44
C LEU A 49 -16.99 3.11 5.84
N PRO A 50 -16.24 2.46 6.74
CA PRO A 50 -16.09 2.97 8.09
C PRO A 50 -15.63 4.42 7.95
N ASN A 51 -16.50 5.33 8.42
CA ASN A 51 -16.33 6.75 8.23
C ASN A 51 -14.89 7.08 8.61
N ALA A 52 -14.10 7.59 7.65
CA ALA A 52 -12.64 7.73 7.78
C ALA A 52 -12.22 8.52 9.05
N LYS A 53 -13.16 9.22 9.68
CA LYS A 53 -13.05 9.86 10.99
C LYS A 53 -12.76 8.91 12.17
N GLN A 54 -12.96 7.59 12.05
CA GLN A 54 -12.65 6.61 13.10
C GLN A 54 -11.42 5.74 12.81
N ILE A 55 -10.77 5.93 11.66
CA ILE A 55 -9.55 5.20 11.32
C ILE A 55 -8.37 5.95 11.92
N GLN A 56 -7.87 5.47 13.07
CA GLN A 56 -6.58 5.90 13.61
C GLN A 56 -5.49 5.21 12.78
N LEU A 57 -4.68 6.01 12.10
CA LEU A 57 -3.52 5.51 11.38
C LEU A 57 -2.49 5.00 12.40
N PRO A 58 -1.91 3.81 12.22
CA PRO A 58 -0.85 3.34 13.09
C PRO A 58 0.36 4.29 12.96
N GLU A 59 0.88 4.75 14.10
CA GLU A 59 2.14 5.47 14.12
C GLU A 59 3.29 4.47 13.96
N SER A 60 4.14 4.68 12.95
CA SER A 60 5.35 3.89 12.76
C SER A 60 6.51 4.60 13.45
N THR A 61 6.91 4.07 14.61
CA THR A 61 8.13 4.50 15.29
C THR A 61 9.21 3.44 15.08
N ALA A 62 10.41 3.88 14.71
CA ALA A 62 11.58 3.01 14.66
C ALA A 62 12.27 3.07 16.03
N GLU A 63 12.16 1.99 16.82
CA GLU A 63 12.81 1.90 18.14
C GLU A 63 14.32 1.67 18.04
N GLN A 64 14.79 1.19 16.88
CA GLN A 64 16.21 0.88 16.69
C GLN A 64 16.98 2.15 16.32
N LEU A 65 17.85 2.57 17.24
CA LEU A 65 18.83 3.61 17.00
C LEU A 65 19.72 3.24 15.79
N PRO A 66 20.02 4.19 14.88
CA PRO A 66 20.97 3.98 13.80
C PRO A 66 22.31 3.48 14.34
N LYS A 67 22.93 2.51 13.67
CA LYS A 67 24.29 2.11 14.00
C LYS A 67 25.22 3.25 13.62
N GLU A 68 26.00 3.75 14.58
CA GLU A 68 27.07 4.69 14.29
C GLU A 68 28.11 4.00 13.39
N THR A 69 28.43 4.61 12.25
CA THR A 69 29.38 4.07 11.26
C THR A 69 30.52 5.06 11.05
N VAL A 70 31.75 4.59 11.21
CA VAL A 70 32.95 5.41 10.96
C VAL A 70 33.20 5.46 9.46
N VAL A 71 33.12 6.66 8.88
CA VAL A 71 33.42 6.89 7.46
C VAL A 71 34.90 7.22 7.29
N ILE A 72 35.58 6.41 6.47
CA ILE A 72 36.97 6.61 6.04
C ILE A 72 36.95 6.94 4.54
N MET A 73 37.49 8.10 4.18
CA MET A 73 37.60 8.56 2.79
C MET A 73 39.06 8.54 2.38
N VAL A 74 39.36 7.84 1.29
CA VAL A 74 40.69 7.79 0.67
C VAL A 74 40.59 8.50 -0.68
N SER A 75 41.31 9.61 -0.80
CA SER A 75 41.46 10.38 -2.04
C SER A 75 42.87 10.17 -2.61
N ASP A 76 43.17 10.71 -3.80
CA ASP A 76 44.51 10.58 -4.41
C ASP A 76 45.65 11.18 -3.55
N ARG A 77 45.30 12.09 -2.63
CA ARG A 77 46.27 12.82 -1.79
C ARG A 77 46.10 12.51 -0.32
N ASP A 78 44.87 12.43 0.16
CA ASP A 78 44.58 12.45 1.60
C ASP A 78 43.73 11.26 2.03
N ILE A 79 44.04 10.73 3.22
CA ILE A 79 43.20 9.83 3.98
C ILE A 79 42.52 10.63 5.07
N VAL A 80 41.18 10.59 5.09
CA VAL A 80 40.32 11.40 5.96
C VAL A 80 39.39 10.49 6.75
N VAL A 81 39.26 10.72 8.06
CA VAL A 81 38.34 10.02 8.95
C VAL A 81 37.41 11.04 9.60
N GLN A 82 36.09 10.90 9.41
CA GLN A 82 35.09 11.86 9.92
C GLN A 82 35.42 13.35 9.61
N GLY A 83 35.94 13.63 8.42
CA GLY A 83 36.31 14.99 8.00
C GLY A 83 37.67 15.48 8.51
N ARG A 84 38.37 14.70 9.33
CA ARG A 84 39.74 15.02 9.79
C ARG A 84 40.76 14.31 8.90
N LYS A 85 41.68 15.07 8.31
CA LYS A 85 42.83 14.50 7.59
C LYS A 85 43.76 13.78 8.57
N VAL A 86 44.07 12.53 8.26
CA VAL A 86 44.88 11.64 9.10
C VAL A 86 46.25 11.38 8.49
N ALA A 87 46.33 11.19 7.18
CA ALA A 87 47.61 10.94 6.50
C ALA A 87 47.57 11.37 5.03
N ASP A 88 48.75 11.55 4.44
CA ASP A 88 48.93 11.73 3.00
C ASP A 88 49.20 10.37 2.34
N VAL A 89 48.50 10.08 1.24
CA VAL A 89 48.58 8.80 0.54
C VAL A 89 49.98 8.54 -0.01
N GLN A 90 50.70 9.54 -0.49
CA GLN A 90 52.07 9.34 -0.99
C GLN A 90 53.02 8.96 0.15
N SER A 91 52.82 9.52 1.36
CA SER A 91 53.62 9.18 2.53
C SER A 91 53.39 7.72 2.96
N VAL A 92 52.12 7.28 2.95
CA VAL A 92 51.71 5.92 3.29
C VAL A 92 52.19 4.90 2.25
N MET A 93 52.11 5.23 0.96
CA MET A 93 52.57 4.35 -0.11
C MET A 93 54.10 4.18 -0.14
N LYS A 94 54.85 5.12 0.46
CA LYS A 94 56.30 5.04 0.59
C LYS A 94 56.76 4.27 1.82
N SER A 95 55.91 4.14 2.85
CA SER A 95 56.22 3.29 4.00
C SER A 95 56.05 1.81 3.63
N ALA A 96 57.07 1.00 3.93
CA ALA A 96 57.04 -0.45 3.71
C ALA A 96 56.25 -1.22 4.79
N ASP A 97 55.76 -0.51 5.81
CA ASP A 97 54.92 -1.07 6.86
C ASP A 97 53.47 -1.20 6.35
N GLY A 98 52.88 -2.38 6.50
CA GLY A 98 51.46 -2.62 6.19
C GLY A 98 50.48 -1.95 7.15
N GLU A 99 50.96 -1.09 8.05
CA GLU A 99 50.16 -0.43 9.10
C GLU A 99 50.30 1.10 9.03
N ILE A 100 49.17 1.79 8.91
CA ILE A 100 49.08 3.25 8.96
C ILE A 100 48.88 3.68 10.41
N LYS A 101 49.97 3.97 11.12
CA LYS A 101 49.95 4.31 12.56
C LYS A 101 48.96 5.43 12.90
N ALA A 102 48.97 6.52 12.12
CA ALA A 102 48.07 7.65 12.31
C ALA A 102 46.58 7.27 12.19
N LEU A 103 46.25 6.33 11.29
CA LEU A 103 44.88 5.83 11.13
C LEU A 103 44.46 4.97 12.31
N LYS A 104 45.35 4.10 12.80
CA LYS A 104 45.09 3.29 13.98
C LYS A 104 44.84 4.16 15.22
N GLU A 105 45.68 5.16 15.45
CA GLU A 105 45.52 6.09 16.58
C GLU A 105 44.18 6.82 16.52
N GLU A 106 43.76 7.27 15.33
CA GLU A 106 42.48 7.95 15.16
C GLU A 106 41.29 7.00 15.37
N LEU A 107 41.38 5.75 14.89
CA LEU A 107 40.32 4.74 15.12
C LEU A 107 40.22 4.34 16.59
N VAL A 108 41.33 4.22 17.32
CA VAL A 108 41.34 3.96 18.76
C VAL A 108 40.73 5.15 19.52
N ARG A 109 41.04 6.38 19.11
CA ARG A 109 40.43 7.60 19.68
C ARG A 109 38.90 7.61 19.49
N LEU A 110 38.41 7.19 18.32
CA LEU A 110 36.98 7.11 18.03
C LEU A 110 36.31 5.98 18.83
N ALA A 111 36.93 4.80 18.92
CA ALA A 111 36.43 3.69 19.72
C ALA A 111 36.32 4.05 21.22
N GLY A 112 37.26 4.83 21.76
CA GLY A 112 37.19 5.31 23.14
C GLY A 112 36.05 6.32 23.39
N ARG A 113 35.68 7.10 22.36
CA ARG A 113 34.57 8.06 22.44
C ARG A 113 33.21 7.36 22.44
N GLU A 114 33.04 6.35 21.59
CA GLU A 114 31.83 5.51 21.52
C GLU A 114 31.48 4.87 22.87
N LEU A 115 32.48 4.36 23.59
CA LEU A 115 32.28 3.76 24.92
C LEU A 115 31.85 4.78 25.99
N SER A 116 32.15 6.07 25.79
CA SER A 116 31.79 7.15 26.71
C SER A 116 30.42 7.76 26.39
N GLN A 117 29.94 7.59 25.16
CA GLN A 117 28.63 8.05 24.69
C GLN A 117 27.71 6.82 24.57
N ALA A 118 27.42 6.18 25.70
CA ALA A 118 26.32 5.22 25.74
C ALA A 118 25.05 5.91 25.19
N PRO A 119 24.28 5.25 24.30
CA PRO A 119 23.16 5.90 23.64
C PRO A 119 22.16 6.36 24.70
N GLN A 120 22.11 7.68 24.89
CA GLN A 120 21.05 8.27 25.68
C GLN A 120 19.78 8.07 24.86
N VAL A 121 18.82 7.34 25.42
CA VAL A 121 17.50 7.11 24.84
C VAL A 121 16.75 8.44 24.84
N ASP A 122 17.16 9.37 23.99
CA ASP A 122 16.43 10.61 23.76
C ASP A 122 15.31 10.21 22.81
N GLY A 123 14.14 9.91 23.39
CA GLY A 123 12.92 9.45 22.73
C GLY A 123 12.29 10.48 21.79
N LYS A 124 13.13 11.22 21.04
CA LYS A 124 12.70 12.19 20.06
C LYS A 124 12.46 11.46 18.74
N PRO A 125 11.26 11.59 18.16
CA PRO A 125 10.97 10.98 16.87
C PRO A 125 11.92 11.52 15.81
N VAL A 126 12.56 10.62 15.08
CA VAL A 126 13.34 10.95 13.88
C VAL A 126 12.33 11.35 12.80
N ILE A 127 12.14 12.65 12.62
CA ILE A 127 11.28 13.19 11.55
C ILE A 127 12.05 13.03 10.23
N ARG A 128 11.46 12.30 9.28
CA ARG A 128 11.97 12.13 7.91
C ARG A 128 11.41 13.21 6.99
#